data_AF-A0AAN8CQ13-F1
#
_entry.id   AF-A0AAN8CQ13-F1
#
_cell.length_a   1.000
_cell.length_b   1.000
_cell.length_c   1.000
_cell.angle_alpha   90.00
_cell.angle_beta   90.00
_cell.angle_gamma   90.00
#
_symmetry.space_group_name_H-M   'P 1'
#
loop_
_entity.id
_entity.type
_entity.pdbx_description
1 polymer ?
#
loop_
_entity_poly.entity_id
_entity_poly.type
_entity_poly.pdbx_seq_one_letter_code
_entity_poly.pdbx_strand_id
1 'polypeptide(L)'
;MLWLSGWITKPLTFADCVGDELPLGWEEVYDQQVGVYYIDHINKLTQIENPRTQWRQEQERMLKEYLVVAQEALQAKKDMFLIKQQRLELLQQEMLLFSQAGEDSSSLHSALSGSSSSGKFDPEQMKVEVACRRERLCRLKQELAQVKQELQYKEMGVETLQE
;
A
#
# COMPACT_ATOMS: atom_id res chain seq x y z
N MET A 1 54.94 -22.02 1.41
CA MET A 1 54.59 -20.73 0.75
C MET A 1 53.55 -21.09 -0.29
N LEU A 2 52.25 -20.80 -0.14
CA LEU A 2 51.63 -19.48 0.01
C LEU A 2 50.21 -19.69 0.57
N TRP A 3 49.92 -19.19 1.77
CA TRP A 3 48.55 -18.88 2.16
C TRP A 3 48.44 -17.36 2.03
N LEU A 4 47.95 -16.90 0.87
CA LEU A 4 47.59 -15.50 0.68
C LEU A 4 46.27 -15.27 1.42
N SER A 5 46.38 -14.82 2.66
CA SER A 5 45.29 -14.32 3.48
C SER A 5 44.61 -13.14 2.77
N GLY A 6 43.31 -13.26 2.52
CA GLY A 6 42.45 -12.25 1.89
C GLY A 6 42.20 -10.99 2.75
N TRP A 7 43.14 -10.55 3.56
CA TRP A 7 43.02 -9.40 4.47
C TRP A 7 43.49 -8.09 3.83
N ILE A 8 42.91 -7.67 2.70
CA ILE A 8 43.38 -6.44 2.04
C ILE A 8 42.59 -5.17 2.39
N THR A 9 41.39 -5.24 2.99
CA THR A 9 40.72 -4.03 3.50
C THR A 9 39.63 -4.37 4.52
N LYS A 10 39.62 -3.67 5.68
CA LYS A 10 38.50 -3.72 6.62
C LYS A 10 37.19 -3.34 5.90
N PRO A 11 36.04 -3.94 6.26
CA PRO A 11 34.75 -3.62 5.65
C PRO A 11 34.42 -2.13 5.82
N LEU A 12 33.86 -1.50 4.79
CA LEU A 12 33.53 -0.06 4.83
C LEU A 12 32.28 0.20 5.67
N THR A 13 31.33 -0.74 5.66
CA THR A 13 30.07 -0.61 6.39
C THR A 13 29.78 -1.85 7.23
N PHE A 14 28.83 -1.72 8.16
CA PHE A 14 28.33 -2.84 8.94
C PHE A 14 27.70 -3.94 8.09
N ALA A 15 27.19 -3.61 6.90
CA ALA A 15 26.59 -4.58 5.98
C ALA A 15 27.64 -5.51 5.33
N ASP A 16 28.89 -5.05 5.22
CA ASP A 16 29.99 -5.78 4.59
C ASP A 16 30.78 -6.65 5.58
N CYS A 17 30.44 -6.59 6.88
CA CYS A 17 31.17 -7.30 7.93
C CYS A 17 30.86 -8.80 7.89
N VAL A 18 31.92 -9.62 7.90
CA VAL A 18 31.81 -11.09 7.96
C VAL A 18 32.41 -11.59 9.27
N GLY A 19 31.67 -12.43 10.00
CA GLY A 19 32.10 -12.97 11.28
C GLY A 19 32.30 -11.88 12.34
N ASP A 20 33.50 -11.85 12.93
CA ASP A 20 33.87 -10.94 14.03
C ASP A 20 34.60 -9.66 13.57
N GLU A 21 34.66 -9.40 12.26
CA GLU A 21 35.28 -8.20 11.72
C GLU A 21 34.46 -6.94 12.06
N LEU A 22 35.14 -5.84 12.36
CA LEU A 22 34.54 -4.53 12.59
C LEU A 22 34.78 -3.63 11.37
N PRO A 23 33.84 -2.72 11.06
CA PRO A 23 34.01 -1.80 9.95
C PRO A 23 35.15 -0.82 10.19
N LEU A 24 35.58 -0.15 9.11
CA LEU A 24 36.62 0.86 9.15
C LEU A 24 36.30 1.92 10.21
N GLY A 25 37.29 2.26 11.03
CA GLY A 25 37.13 3.21 12.14
C GLY A 25 36.67 2.59 13.45
N TRP A 26 36.26 1.31 13.46
CA TRP A 26 35.94 0.60 14.69
C TRP A 26 37.09 -0.29 15.15
N GLU A 27 37.27 -0.35 16.47
CA GLU A 27 38.28 -1.15 17.14
C GLU A 27 37.68 -1.84 18.38
N GLU A 28 38.02 -3.11 18.57
CA GLU A 28 37.68 -3.87 19.78
C GLU A 28 38.90 -3.84 20.70
N VAL A 29 38.70 -3.44 21.95
CA VAL A 29 39.75 -3.32 22.96
C VAL A 29 39.35 -4.07 24.21
N TYR A 30 40.32 -4.74 24.82
CA TYR A 30 40.16 -5.41 26.11
C TYR A 30 40.87 -4.61 27.21
N ASP A 31 40.13 -4.27 28.26
CA ASP A 31 40.68 -3.73 29.50
C ASP A 31 40.43 -4.67 30.68
N GLN A 32 41.37 -4.73 31.63
CA GLN A 32 41.31 -5.66 32.74
C GLN A 32 40.21 -5.31 33.77
N GLN A 33 39.80 -4.05 33.86
CA GLN A 33 38.74 -3.61 34.78
C GLN A 33 37.36 -3.62 34.13
N VAL A 34 37.28 -3.19 32.87
CA VAL A 34 36.01 -3.00 32.14
C VAL A 34 35.62 -4.22 31.31
N GLY A 35 36.58 -5.03 30.87
CA GLY A 35 36.38 -6.12 29.92
C GLY A 35 36.49 -5.64 28.47
N VAL A 36 35.77 -6.31 27.55
CA VAL A 36 35.75 -5.94 26.13
C VAL A 36 34.87 -4.70 25.92
N TYR A 37 35.40 -3.72 25.20
CA TYR A 37 34.67 -2.53 24.75
C TYR A 37 35.10 -2.14 23.34
N TYR A 38 34.33 -1.25 22.73
CA TYR A 38 34.47 -0.84 21.33
C TYR A 38 34.77 0.65 21.24
N ILE A 39 35.69 1.01 20.35
CA ILE A 39 36.07 2.40 20.07
C ILE A 39 35.66 2.74 18.64
N ASP A 40 34.90 3.81 18.49
CA ASP A 40 34.59 4.44 17.22
C ASP A 40 35.52 5.63 17.00
N HIS A 41 36.52 5.46 16.14
CA HIS A 41 37.49 6.48 15.79
C HIS A 41 36.95 7.56 14.85
N ILE A 42 35.82 7.32 14.18
CA ILE A 42 35.18 8.30 13.29
C ILE A 42 34.41 9.29 14.15
N ASN A 43 33.54 8.78 15.02
CA ASN A 43 32.70 9.60 15.89
C ASN A 43 33.36 9.97 17.23
N LYS A 44 34.56 9.43 17.50
CA LYS A 44 35.32 9.64 18.75
C LYS A 44 34.54 9.18 19.98
N LEU A 45 33.91 8.02 19.89
CA LEU A 45 33.07 7.44 20.94
C LEU A 45 33.64 6.11 21.43
N THR A 46 33.31 5.74 22.66
CA THR A 46 33.62 4.44 23.24
C THR A 46 32.36 3.84 23.84
N GLN A 47 32.12 2.55 23.63
CA GLN A 47 30.92 1.88 24.10
C GLN A 47 31.20 0.45 24.53
N ILE A 48 30.42 -0.06 25.48
CA ILE A 48 30.50 -1.46 25.94
C ILE A 48 29.79 -2.40 24.96
N GLU A 49 28.65 -1.97 24.41
CA GLU A 49 27.84 -2.80 23.54
C GLU A 49 28.48 -3.00 22.16
N ASN A 50 28.36 -4.21 21.61
CA ASN A 50 28.90 -4.50 20.29
C ASN A 50 28.11 -3.73 19.21
N PRO A 51 28.78 -2.87 18.42
CA PRO A 51 28.11 -2.02 17.43
C PRO A 51 27.45 -2.82 16.30
N ARG A 52 27.91 -4.04 16.00
CA ARG A 52 27.26 -4.93 15.01
C ARG A 52 25.90 -5.39 15.51
N THR A 53 25.81 -5.70 16.80
CA THR A 53 24.55 -6.13 17.43
C THR A 53 23.54 -4.99 17.42
N GLN A 54 23.98 -3.78 17.81
CA GLN A 54 23.13 -2.59 17.76
C GLN A 54 22.66 -2.30 16.32
N TRP A 55 23.57 -2.34 15.35
CA TRP A 55 23.22 -2.13 13.95
C TRP A 55 22.20 -3.16 13.46
N ARG A 56 22.39 -4.45 13.77
CA ARG A 56 21.44 -5.51 13.38
C ARG A 56 20.07 -5.31 14.02
N GLN A 57 20.02 -5.00 15.31
CA GLN A 57 18.76 -4.71 16.02
C GLN A 57 18.04 -3.52 15.40
N GLU A 58 18.78 -2.49 15.03
CA GLU A 58 18.23 -1.30 14.40
C GLU A 58 17.69 -1.59 12.99
N GLN A 59 18.39 -2.42 12.20
CA GLN A 59 17.85 -2.90 10.92
C GLN A 59 16.56 -3.70 11.11
N GLU A 60 16.55 -4.64 12.07
CA GLU A 60 15.34 -5.42 12.38
C GLU A 60 14.19 -4.53 12.84
N ARG A 61 14.46 -3.51 13.67
CA ARG A 61 13.46 -2.53 14.11
C ARG A 61 12.88 -1.78 12.92
N MET A 62 13.73 -1.24 12.04
CA MET A 62 13.28 -0.52 10.85
C MET A 62 12.43 -1.40 9.92
N LEU A 63 12.83 -2.66 9.71
CA LEU A 63 12.06 -3.60 8.89
C LEU A 63 10.68 -3.90 9.50
N LYS A 64 10.60 -4.10 10.82
CA LYS A 64 9.33 -4.30 11.54
C LYS A 64 8.42 -3.08 11.43
N GLU A 65 8.96 -1.88 11.59
CA GLU A 65 8.19 -0.64 11.43
C GLU A 65 7.67 -0.47 10.01
N TYR A 66 8.52 -0.75 9.01
CA TYR A 66 8.10 -0.71 7.62
C TYR A 66 7.00 -1.73 7.32
N LEU A 67 7.10 -2.95 7.86
CA LEU A 67 6.07 -3.99 7.71
C LEU A 67 4.72 -3.53 8.28
N VAL A 68 4.70 -2.91 9.47
CA VAL A 68 3.48 -2.37 10.07
C VAL A 68 2.84 -1.32 9.15
N VAL A 69 3.62 -0.35 8.68
CA VAL A 69 3.12 0.69 7.76
C VAL A 69 2.59 0.08 6.46
N ALA A 70 3.27 -0.94 5.91
CA ALA A 70 2.84 -1.64 4.71
C ALA A 70 1.50 -2.38 4.93
N GLN A 71 1.32 -3.03 6.09
CA GLN A 71 0.07 -3.69 6.48
C GLN A 71 -1.09 -2.70 6.65
N GLU A 72 -0.85 -1.57 7.32
CA GLU A 72 -1.86 -0.51 7.47
C GLU A 72 -2.27 0.07 6.11
N ALA A 73 -1.31 0.35 5.23
CA ALA A 73 -1.57 0.83 3.88
C ALA A 73 -2.32 -0.19 3.02
N LEU A 74 -2.04 -1.48 3.21
CA LEU A 74 -2.77 -2.57 2.57
C LEU A 74 -4.22 -2.63 3.08
N GLN A 75 -4.42 -2.55 4.40
CA GLN A 75 -5.75 -2.56 5.01
C GLN A 75 -6.59 -1.38 4.53
N ALA A 76 -6.04 -0.16 4.54
CA ALA A 76 -6.72 1.03 4.01
C ALA A 76 -7.14 0.86 2.54
N LYS A 77 -6.32 0.18 1.73
CA LYS A 77 -6.67 -0.17 0.35
C LYS A 77 -7.82 -1.18 0.26
N LYS A 78 -7.87 -2.18 1.15
CA LYS A 78 -9.00 -3.14 1.24
C LYS A 78 -10.30 -2.42 1.58
N ASP A 79 -10.27 -1.51 2.54
CA ASP A 79 -11.43 -0.72 2.94
C ASP A 79 -11.92 0.17 1.79
N MET A 80 -10.99 0.86 1.11
CA MET A 80 -11.31 1.66 -0.07
C MET A 80 -11.91 0.83 -1.20
N PHE A 81 -11.39 -0.38 -1.44
CA PHE A 81 -11.95 -1.31 -2.43
C PHE A 81 -13.40 -1.68 -2.07
N LEU A 82 -13.66 -2.02 -0.81
CA LEU A 82 -15.00 -2.39 -0.33
C LEU A 82 -16.00 -1.23 -0.50
N ILE A 83 -15.60 0.00 -0.15
CA ILE A 83 -16.43 1.19 -0.35
C ILE A 83 -16.75 1.40 -1.82
N LYS A 84 -15.76 1.24 -2.72
CA LYS A 84 -15.98 1.35 -4.17
C LYS A 84 -16.90 0.26 -4.69
N GLN A 85 -16.79 -0.97 -4.17
CA GLN A 85 -17.66 -2.09 -4.51
C GLN A 85 -19.10 -1.81 -4.11
N GLN A 86 -19.33 -1.38 -2.86
CA GLN A 86 -20.66 -0.98 -2.39
C GLN A 86 -21.24 0.17 -3.22
N ARG A 87 -20.41 1.17 -3.57
CA ARG A 87 -20.83 2.28 -4.43
C ARG A 87 -21.23 1.82 -5.84
N LEU A 88 -20.57 0.79 -6.36
CA LEU A 88 -20.92 0.20 -7.65
C LEU A 88 -22.29 -0.48 -7.56
N GLU A 89 -22.55 -1.26 -6.51
CA GLU A 89 -23.83 -1.94 -6.30
C GLU A 89 -24.99 -0.95 -6.21
N LEU A 90 -24.82 0.13 -5.44
CA LEU A 90 -25.82 1.19 -5.34
C LEU A 90 -26.11 1.84 -6.70
N LEU A 91 -25.07 2.18 -7.48
CA LEU A 91 -25.26 2.73 -8.83
C LEU A 91 -25.95 1.75 -9.78
N GLN A 92 -25.69 0.44 -9.65
CA GLN A 92 -26.39 -0.58 -10.43
C GLN A 92 -27.87 -0.66 -10.04
N GLN A 93 -28.19 -0.58 -8.75
CA GLN A 93 -29.58 -0.54 -8.27
C GLN A 93 -30.31 0.72 -8.73
N GLU A 94 -29.69 1.90 -8.62
CA GLU A 94 -30.24 3.17 -9.13
C GLU A 94 -30.56 3.08 -10.62
N MET A 95 -29.70 2.43 -11.42
CA MET A 95 -29.95 2.23 -12.84
C MET A 95 -31.13 1.31 -13.14
N LEU A 96 -31.32 0.25 -12.34
CA LEU A 96 -32.46 -0.66 -12.48
C LEU A 96 -33.77 0.08 -12.16
N LEU A 97 -33.80 0.83 -11.06
CA LEU A 97 -34.96 1.65 -10.67
C LEU A 97 -35.28 2.71 -11.72
N PHE A 98 -34.26 3.38 -12.25
CA PHE A 98 -34.44 4.39 -13.30
C PHE A 98 -35.03 3.78 -14.58
N SER A 99 -34.66 2.54 -14.92
CA SER A 99 -35.23 1.81 -16.06
C SER A 99 -36.72 1.50 -15.86
N GLN A 100 -37.11 1.02 -14.67
CA GLN A 100 -38.51 0.68 -14.35
C GLN A 100 -39.42 1.91 -14.33
N ALA A 101 -38.94 3.02 -13.76
CA ALA A 101 -39.70 4.28 -13.73
C ALA A 101 -39.97 4.85 -15.14
N GLY A 102 -39.11 4.59 -16.12
CA GLY A 102 -39.33 4.96 -17.52
C GLY A 102 -40.39 4.12 -18.23
N GLU A 103 -40.59 2.86 -17.81
CA GLU A 103 -41.58 1.94 -18.37
C GLU A 103 -42.98 2.21 -17.84
N ASP A 104 -43.14 2.53 -16.55
CA ASP A 104 -44.43 2.87 -15.93
C ASP A 104 -45.05 4.17 -16.47
N SER A 105 -44.22 5.11 -16.94
CA SER A 105 -44.72 6.32 -17.60
C SER A 105 -45.28 6.02 -19.00
N SER A 106 -44.82 4.95 -19.66
CA SER A 106 -45.27 4.56 -21.01
C SER A 106 -46.61 3.81 -20.99
N SER A 107 -46.92 3.09 -19.91
CA SER A 107 -48.19 2.36 -19.73
C SER A 107 -49.35 3.27 -19.31
N LEU A 108 -49.08 4.45 -18.76
CA LEU A 108 -50.09 5.46 -18.37
C LEU A 108 -50.47 6.41 -19.52
N HIS A 109 -49.66 6.53 -20.58
CA HIS A 109 -49.91 7.43 -21.71
C HIS A 109 -50.95 6.92 -22.71
N SER A 110 -51.37 5.65 -22.64
CA SER A 110 -52.43 5.10 -23.51
C SER A 110 -53.85 5.33 -22.96
N ALA A 111 -54.02 5.88 -21.74
CA ALA A 111 -55.33 5.96 -21.09
C ALA A 111 -55.89 7.37 -20.81
N LEU A 112 -55.10 8.46 -20.82
CA LEU A 112 -55.62 9.79 -20.45
C LEU A 112 -55.29 10.90 -21.47
N SER A 113 -56.30 11.26 -22.26
CA SER A 113 -56.40 12.58 -22.90
C SER A 113 -57.07 13.54 -21.91
N GLY A 114 -56.39 14.62 -21.51
CA GLY A 114 -57.03 15.69 -20.72
C GLY A 114 -56.05 16.57 -19.94
N SER A 115 -55.82 17.78 -20.47
CA SER A 115 -55.22 18.99 -19.88
C SER A 115 -54.60 18.94 -18.48
N SER A 116 -53.33 19.33 -18.34
CA SER A 116 -52.88 20.61 -17.77
C SER A 116 -51.39 20.60 -17.40
N SER A 117 -50.81 21.79 -17.33
CA SER A 117 -49.39 22.13 -17.34
C SER A 117 -48.66 21.89 -16.01
N SER A 118 -47.65 21.02 -15.99
CA SER A 118 -46.39 21.16 -15.21
C SER A 118 -45.51 19.92 -15.36
N GLY A 119 -44.24 20.11 -15.77
CA GLY A 119 -43.18 19.09 -15.73
C GLY A 119 -43.05 18.20 -16.97
N LYS A 120 -42.86 18.78 -18.17
CA LYS A 120 -42.60 18.01 -19.40
C LYS A 120 -41.24 17.31 -19.27
N PHE A 121 -41.26 16.01 -19.05
CA PHE A 121 -40.08 15.15 -19.19
C PHE A 121 -39.60 15.22 -20.65
N ASP A 122 -38.42 15.77 -20.90
CA ASP A 122 -37.79 15.77 -22.22
C ASP A 122 -37.12 14.40 -22.44
N PRO A 123 -37.54 13.61 -23.45
CA PRO A 123 -36.94 12.31 -23.76
C PRO A 123 -35.43 12.40 -24.00
N GLU A 124 -34.94 13.52 -24.55
CA GLU A 124 -33.51 13.72 -24.77
C GLU A 124 -32.76 13.97 -23.46
N GLN A 125 -33.36 14.72 -22.53
CA GLN A 125 -32.80 14.90 -21.19
C GLN A 125 -32.67 13.56 -20.44
N MET A 126 -33.67 12.68 -20.53
CA MET A 126 -33.63 11.35 -19.91
C MET A 126 -32.54 10.46 -20.54
N LYS A 127 -32.37 10.49 -21.87
CA LYS A 127 -31.29 9.76 -22.55
C LYS A 127 -29.91 10.23 -22.12
N VAL A 128 -29.71 11.54 -21.98
CA VAL A 128 -28.46 12.14 -21.49
C VAL A 128 -28.16 11.68 -20.07
N GLU A 129 -29.16 11.65 -19.20
CA GLU A 129 -29.01 11.21 -17.80
C GLU A 129 -28.64 9.72 -17.70
N VAL A 130 -29.29 8.87 -18.51
CA VAL A 130 -28.96 7.43 -18.62
C VAL A 130 -27.54 7.23 -19.14
N ALA A 131 -27.14 7.97 -20.18
CA ALA A 131 -25.79 7.89 -20.74
C ALA A 131 -24.74 8.31 -19.70
N CYS A 132 -24.97 9.41 -18.99
CA CYS A 132 -24.08 9.88 -17.92
C CYS A 132 -23.94 8.86 -16.78
N ARG A 133 -25.04 8.22 -16.34
CA ARG A 133 -24.99 7.18 -15.31
C ARG A 133 -24.24 5.93 -15.78
N ARG A 134 -24.47 5.50 -17.03
CA ARG A 134 -23.75 4.37 -17.65
C ARG A 134 -22.26 4.63 -17.73
N GLU A 135 -21.86 5.84 -18.10
CA GLU A 135 -20.46 6.24 -18.14
C GLU A 135 -19.81 6.16 -16.75
N ARG A 136 -20.49 6.69 -15.73
CA ARG A 136 -20.03 6.62 -14.33
C ARG A 136 -19.87 5.17 -13.85
N LEU A 137 -20.79 4.28 -14.22
CA LEU A 137 -20.70 2.84 -13.92
C LEU A 137 -19.49 2.20 -14.60
N CYS A 138 -19.29 2.45 -15.89
CA CYS A 138 -18.14 1.91 -16.63
C CYS A 138 -16.81 2.36 -16.00
N ARG A 139 -16.71 3.64 -15.66
CA ARG A 139 -15.53 4.21 -14.99
C ARG A 139 -15.27 3.54 -13.64
N LEU A 140 -16.29 3.42 -12.80
CA LEU A 140 -16.15 2.80 -11.48
C LEU A 140 -15.78 1.31 -11.57
N LYS A 141 -16.29 0.59 -12.55
CA LYS A 141 -15.89 -0.81 -12.83
C LYS A 141 -14.41 -0.91 -13.22
N GLN A 142 -13.95 -0.02 -14.09
CA GLN A 142 -12.54 0.03 -14.50
C GLN A 142 -11.63 0.36 -13.30
N GLU A 143 -11.99 1.37 -12.50
CA GLU A 143 -11.27 1.70 -11.27
C GLU A 143 -11.20 0.52 -10.30
N LEU A 144 -12.31 -0.21 -10.11
CA LEU A 144 -12.34 -1.39 -9.25
C LEU A 144 -11.42 -2.51 -9.76
N ALA A 145 -11.37 -2.74 -11.07
CA ALA A 145 -10.46 -3.72 -11.68
C ALA A 145 -8.99 -3.33 -11.43
N GLN A 146 -8.66 -2.05 -11.61
CA GLN A 146 -7.32 -1.55 -11.34
C GLN A 146 -6.96 -1.67 -9.85
N VAL A 147 -7.84 -1.23 -8.94
CA VAL A 147 -7.61 -1.31 -7.50
C VAL A 147 -7.45 -2.75 -7.05
N LYS A 148 -8.24 -3.68 -7.59
CA LYS A 148 -8.11 -5.11 -7.29
C LYS A 148 -6.74 -5.64 -7.66
N GLN A 149 -6.25 -5.31 -8.86
CA GLN A 149 -4.92 -5.72 -9.30
C GLN A 149 -3.82 -5.11 -8.42
N GLU A 150 -3.91 -3.82 -8.11
CA GLU A 150 -2.97 -3.15 -7.21
C GLU A 150 -2.99 -3.75 -5.80
N LEU A 151 -4.15 -4.19 -5.32
CA LEU A 151 -4.29 -4.86 -4.03
C LEU A 151 -3.51 -6.18 -4.03
N GLN A 152 -3.67 -7.00 -5.07
CA GLN A 152 -2.95 -8.28 -5.20
C GLN A 152 -1.43 -8.11 -5.15
N TYR A 153 -0.88 -7.11 -5.86
CA TYR A 153 0.56 -6.84 -5.81
C TYR A 153 1.03 -6.39 -4.42
N LYS A 154 0.21 -5.61 -3.71
CA LYS A 154 0.53 -5.19 -2.35
C LYS A 154 0.43 -6.34 -1.34
N GLU A 155 -0.53 -7.25 -1.50
CA GLU A 155 -0.66 -8.44 -0.66
C GLU A 155 0.58 -9.33 -0.80
N MET A 156 0.97 -9.67 -2.04
CA MET A 156 2.20 -10.44 -2.28
C MET A 156 3.44 -9.74 -1.71
N GLY A 157 3.54 -8.42 -1.87
CA GLY A 157 4.67 -7.66 -1.34
C GLY A 157 4.76 -7.67 0.19
N VAL A 158 3.61 -7.63 0.88
CA VAL A 158 3.57 -7.75 2.34
C VAL A 158 3.89 -9.18 2.80
N GLU A 159 3.40 -10.21 2.11
CA GLU A 159 3.73 -11.61 2.39
C GLU A 159 5.24 -11.86 2.28
N THR A 160 5.90 -11.34 1.23
CA THR A 160 7.36 -11.45 1.07
C THR A 160 8.15 -10.76 2.20
N LEU A 161 7.59 -9.72 2.84
CA LEU A 161 8.24 -9.03 3.96
C LEU A 161 8.04 -9.75 5.30
N GLN A 162 7.13 -10.73 5.35
CA GLN A 162 6.85 -11.54 6.55
C GLN A 162 7.70 -12.82 6.60
N GLU A 163 8.20 -13.30 5.47
CA GLU A 163 9.11 -14.45 5.34
C GLU A 163 10.55 -14.12 5.75
#